data_AF-A0AAJ0N3H4-F1
#
_entry.id   AF-A0AAJ0N3H4-F1
#
_cell.length_a   1.000
_cell.length_b   1.000
_cell.length_c   1.000
_cell.angle_alpha   90.00
_cell.angle_beta   90.00
_cell.angle_gamma   90.00
#
_symmetry.space_group_name_H-M   'P 1'
#
loop_
_entity.id
_entity.type
_entity.pdbx_description
1 polymer ?
#
loop_
_entity_poly.entity_id
_entity_poly.type
_entity_poly.pdbx_seq_one_letter_code
_entity_poly.pdbx_strand_id
1 'polypeptide(L)'
;TETLRDCVGLFRLPADPLQVPRHARVKELAVATAGKIGTALAQAIARGQIDEAALFARTYTPIAGVEPPKFSTDFDAVCDHVLPPLQEPLLDAHPWIVFAICANPDGYVPTHNLRFTQPLTGDAKRDLVGNRTKRKFTDRVGRSVGAHTDPYRLQVYRRDTGQIMFDLSAPIFVGRKHWGGLRVGYTLE
;
A
#
# COMPACT_ATOMS: atom_id res chain seq x y z
N THR A 1 -32.68 11.62 -6.26
CA THR A 1 -32.64 10.86 -4.99
C THR A 1 -31.50 11.40 -4.15
N GLU A 2 -31.69 11.50 -2.83
CA GLU A 2 -30.68 11.99 -1.86
C GLU A 2 -29.32 11.28 -2.00
N THR A 3 -29.32 10.04 -2.49
CA THR A 3 -28.14 9.25 -2.85
C THR A 3 -27.15 9.90 -3.83
N LEU A 4 -27.59 10.79 -4.73
CA LEU A 4 -26.69 11.46 -5.69
C LEU A 4 -26.01 12.71 -5.11
N ARG A 5 -26.60 13.35 -4.10
CA ARG A 5 -25.97 14.49 -3.39
C ARG A 5 -24.89 14.00 -2.42
N ASP A 6 -25.09 12.85 -1.80
CA ASP A 6 -24.10 12.22 -0.92
C ASP A 6 -22.84 11.76 -1.67
N CYS A 7 -22.97 11.29 -2.91
CA CYS A 7 -21.83 10.89 -3.72
C CYS A 7 -20.85 12.05 -3.98
N VAL A 8 -21.32 13.28 -4.17
CA VAL A 8 -20.45 14.44 -4.44
C VAL A 8 -19.74 14.91 -3.16
N GLY A 9 -20.38 14.77 -1.99
CA GLY A 9 -19.77 15.04 -0.69
C GLY A 9 -18.69 14.01 -0.32
N LEU A 10 -18.91 12.74 -0.66
CA LEU A 10 -17.95 11.64 -0.45
C LEU A 10 -16.59 11.86 -1.14
N PHE A 11 -16.53 12.66 -2.21
CA PHE A 11 -15.28 12.97 -2.91
C PHE A 11 -14.51 14.15 -2.33
N ARG A 12 -15.08 14.90 -1.37
CA ARG A 12 -14.41 16.01 -0.71
C ARG A 12 -14.25 15.72 0.78
N LEU A 13 -13.00 15.53 1.18
CA LEU A 13 -12.65 15.49 2.60
C LEU A 13 -13.03 16.83 3.25
N PRO A 14 -13.52 16.81 4.51
CA PRO A 14 -13.72 18.04 5.27
C PRO A 14 -12.38 18.74 5.52
N ALA A 15 -12.42 20.01 5.90
CA ALA A 15 -11.21 20.81 6.13
C ALA A 15 -10.31 20.23 7.24
N ASP A 16 -10.91 19.68 8.30
CA ASP A 16 -10.20 18.91 9.32
C ASP A 16 -10.71 17.45 9.34
N PRO A 17 -10.16 16.58 8.47
CA PRO A 17 -10.61 15.19 8.39
C PRO A 17 -10.22 14.36 9.61
N LEU A 18 -9.28 14.81 10.43
CA LEU A 18 -8.86 14.03 11.59
C LEU A 18 -9.82 14.14 12.78
N GLN A 19 -10.81 15.04 12.75
CA GLN A 19 -11.94 15.03 13.69
C GLN A 19 -12.74 13.73 13.60
N VAL A 20 -12.72 13.05 12.45
CA VAL A 20 -13.34 11.74 12.28
C VAL A 20 -12.46 10.71 13.01
N PRO A 21 -12.95 10.04 14.08
CA PRO A 21 -12.12 9.15 14.91
C PRO A 21 -11.43 8.04 14.12
N ARG A 22 -12.10 7.54 13.07
CA ARG A 22 -11.54 6.51 12.19
C ARG A 22 -10.32 7.02 11.42
N HIS A 23 -10.33 8.25 10.93
CA HIS A 23 -9.18 8.83 10.20
C HIS A 23 -8.00 9.06 11.13
N ALA A 24 -8.24 9.59 12.33
CA ALA A 24 -7.23 9.74 13.37
C ALA A 24 -6.61 8.38 13.74
N ARG A 25 -7.44 7.36 13.94
CA ARG A 25 -6.98 6.01 14.29
C ARG A 25 -6.14 5.37 13.20
N VAL A 26 -6.57 5.47 11.93
CA VAL A 26 -5.78 4.94 10.81
C VAL A 26 -4.47 5.70 10.64
N LYS A 27 -4.47 7.02 10.83
CA LYS A 27 -3.24 7.83 10.80
C LYS A 27 -2.24 7.32 11.83
N GLU A 28 -2.66 7.14 13.07
CA GLU A 28 -1.81 6.63 14.16
C GLU A 28 -1.19 5.28 13.80
N LEU A 29 -2.02 4.32 13.36
CA LEU A 29 -1.58 2.98 12.96
C LEU A 29 -0.62 3.02 11.76
N ALA A 30 -0.94 3.81 10.74
CA ALA A 30 -0.13 3.92 9.54
C ALA A 30 1.25 4.53 9.83
N VAL A 31 1.29 5.63 10.59
CA VAL A 31 2.57 6.28 10.96
C VAL A 31 3.43 5.34 11.80
N ALA A 32 2.84 4.69 12.81
CA ALA A 32 3.56 3.75 13.67
C ALA A 32 4.12 2.55 12.87
N THR A 33 3.31 1.96 12.00
CA THR A 33 3.73 0.80 11.20
C THR A 33 4.72 1.18 10.11
N ALA A 34 4.59 2.35 9.47
CA ALA A 34 5.57 2.86 8.51
C ALA A 34 6.96 3.02 9.15
N GLY A 35 7.03 3.53 10.39
CA GLY A 35 8.28 3.61 11.15
C GLY A 35 8.90 2.23 11.45
N LYS A 36 8.08 1.25 11.82
CA LYS A 36 8.53 -0.15 12.04
C LYS A 36 9.05 -0.78 10.75
N ILE A 37 8.38 -0.57 9.62
CA ILE A 37 8.82 -1.06 8.31
C ILE A 37 10.17 -0.43 7.92
N GLY A 38 10.30 0.89 8.04
CA GLY A 38 11.55 1.59 7.78
C GLY A 38 12.72 1.05 8.61
N THR A 39 12.46 0.79 9.90
CA THR A 39 13.43 0.15 10.81
C THR A 39 13.79 -1.26 10.36
N ALA A 40 12.80 -2.09 10.03
CA ALA A 40 13.03 -3.48 9.64
C ALA A 40 13.81 -3.60 8.32
N LEU A 41 13.53 -2.73 7.35
CA LEU A 41 14.28 -2.64 6.10
C LEU A 41 15.72 -2.15 6.34
N ALA A 42 15.92 -1.16 7.21
CA ALA A 42 17.27 -0.71 7.59
C ALA A 42 18.08 -1.84 8.24
N GLN A 43 17.45 -2.64 9.09
CA GLN A 43 18.08 -3.82 9.68
C GLN A 43 18.38 -4.91 8.66
N ALA A 44 17.54 -5.08 7.63
CA ALA A 44 17.80 -6.04 6.56
C ALA A 44 19.08 -5.68 5.78
N ILE A 45 19.29 -4.38 5.53
CA ILE A 45 20.57 -3.87 4.98
C ILE A 45 21.72 -4.15 5.95
N ALA A 46 21.56 -3.78 7.23
CA ALA A 46 22.63 -3.96 8.23
C ALA A 46 23.04 -5.42 8.43
N ARG A 47 22.13 -6.38 8.19
CA ARG A 47 22.40 -7.82 8.24
C ARG A 47 22.93 -8.42 6.93
N GLY A 48 23.11 -7.61 5.89
CA GLY A 48 23.56 -8.08 4.58
C GLY A 48 22.52 -8.93 3.83
N GLN A 49 21.24 -8.82 4.19
CA GLN A 49 20.15 -9.54 3.51
C GLN A 49 19.83 -8.92 2.14
N ILE A 50 20.15 -7.63 1.96
CA ILE A 50 20.04 -6.89 0.72
C ILE A 50 20.96 -5.67 0.75
N ASP A 51 21.54 -5.31 -0.39
CA ASP A 51 22.26 -4.05 -0.52
C ASP A 51 21.31 -2.86 -0.54
N GLU A 52 21.74 -1.72 -0.01
CA GLU A 52 20.94 -0.49 -0.07
C GLU A 52 20.59 -0.13 -1.52
N ALA A 53 21.54 -0.27 -2.46
CA ALA A 53 21.27 0.01 -3.88
C ALA A 53 20.15 -0.88 -4.45
N ALA A 54 20.12 -2.16 -4.09
CA ALA A 54 19.07 -3.09 -4.52
C ALA A 54 17.72 -2.77 -3.88
N LEU A 55 17.69 -2.38 -2.60
CA LEU A 55 16.44 -1.98 -1.92
C LEU A 55 15.78 -0.75 -2.55
N PHE A 56 16.58 0.18 -3.07
CA PHE A 56 16.14 1.41 -3.70
C PHE A 56 16.09 1.35 -5.24
N ALA A 57 16.40 0.19 -5.83
CA ALA A 57 16.44 0.03 -7.28
C ALA A 57 15.06 0.28 -7.93
N ARG A 58 15.09 0.89 -9.12
CA ARG A 58 13.90 1.17 -9.95
C ARG A 58 13.87 0.30 -11.21
N THR A 59 14.49 -0.86 -11.14
CA THR A 59 14.55 -1.86 -12.21
C THR A 59 13.45 -2.88 -12.01
N TYR A 60 12.64 -3.10 -13.04
CA TYR A 60 11.47 -3.97 -12.98
C TYR A 60 11.51 -4.95 -14.13
N THR A 61 11.58 -6.24 -13.82
CA THR A 61 11.59 -7.30 -14.82
C THR A 61 10.16 -7.79 -15.01
N PRO A 62 9.54 -7.64 -16.20
CA PRO A 62 8.18 -8.14 -16.43
C PRO A 62 8.09 -9.65 -16.24
N ILE A 63 7.02 -10.10 -15.60
CA ILE A 63 6.66 -11.52 -15.52
C ILE A 63 5.73 -11.82 -16.70
N ALA A 64 6.22 -12.62 -17.65
CA ALA A 64 5.51 -12.93 -18.88
C ALA A 64 4.22 -13.73 -18.62
N GLY A 65 3.20 -13.51 -19.47
CA GLY A 65 1.97 -14.31 -19.48
C GLY A 65 0.99 -14.04 -18.34
N VAL A 66 1.12 -12.93 -17.61
CA VAL A 66 0.22 -12.56 -16.50
C VAL A 66 -0.48 -11.24 -16.77
N GLU A 67 -1.81 -11.23 -16.64
CA GLU A 67 -2.66 -10.05 -16.71
C GLU A 67 -3.46 -9.93 -15.39
N PRO A 68 -3.44 -8.78 -14.68
CA PRO A 68 -2.69 -7.56 -14.98
C PRO A 68 -1.16 -7.71 -14.91
N PRO A 69 -0.39 -6.84 -15.61
CA PRO A 69 1.07 -6.93 -15.66
C PRO A 69 1.70 -6.99 -14.27
N LYS A 70 2.61 -7.95 -14.10
CA LYS A 70 3.43 -8.12 -12.90
C LYS A 70 4.91 -7.97 -13.19
N PHE A 71 5.66 -7.65 -12.16
CA PHE A 71 7.10 -7.43 -12.25
C PHE A 71 7.82 -8.04 -11.07
N SER A 72 9.04 -8.51 -11.27
CA SER A 72 9.97 -8.80 -10.19
C SER A 72 11.02 -7.68 -10.02
N THR A 73 11.54 -7.58 -8.81
CA THR A 73 12.60 -6.66 -8.37
C THR A 73 13.54 -7.38 -7.38
N ASP A 74 14.76 -6.90 -7.23
CA ASP A 74 15.75 -7.53 -6.33
C ASP A 74 15.34 -7.47 -4.84
N PHE A 75 14.47 -6.51 -4.48
CA PHE A 75 13.99 -6.34 -3.11
C PHE A 75 12.73 -7.15 -2.77
N ASP A 76 12.20 -7.90 -3.73
CA ASP A 76 10.98 -8.69 -3.55
C ASP A 76 11.12 -9.72 -2.44
N ALA A 77 12.19 -10.51 -2.44
CA ALA A 77 12.38 -11.57 -1.46
C ALA A 77 12.47 -11.01 -0.03
N VAL A 78 13.20 -9.90 0.17
CA VAL A 78 13.27 -9.24 1.48
C VAL A 78 11.91 -8.69 1.89
N CYS A 79 11.17 -8.06 0.97
CA CYS A 79 9.83 -7.56 1.27
C CYS A 79 8.85 -8.67 1.61
N ASP A 80 8.90 -9.81 0.92
CA ASP A 80 8.03 -10.97 1.16
C ASP A 80 8.27 -11.59 2.54
N HIS A 81 9.45 -11.39 3.14
CA HIS A 81 9.74 -11.77 4.52
C HIS A 81 9.43 -10.67 5.55
N VAL A 82 9.79 -9.42 5.25
CA VAL A 82 9.72 -8.30 6.21
C VAL A 82 8.31 -7.72 6.34
N LEU A 83 7.56 -7.63 5.24
CA LEU A 83 6.31 -6.87 5.21
C LEU A 83 5.12 -7.62 5.84
N PRO A 84 4.87 -8.92 5.59
CA PRO A 84 3.71 -9.61 6.18
C PRO A 84 3.57 -9.48 7.70
N PRO A 85 4.61 -9.69 8.54
CA PRO A 85 4.46 -9.57 9.99
C PRO A 85 4.17 -8.13 10.48
N LEU A 86 4.29 -7.12 9.60
CA LEU A 86 3.99 -5.72 9.91
C LEU A 86 2.66 -5.25 9.28
N GLN A 87 2.33 -5.77 8.10
CA GLN A 87 1.13 -5.44 7.34
C GLN A 87 -0.11 -6.17 7.87
N GLU A 88 -0.01 -7.46 8.18
CA GLU A 88 -1.17 -8.26 8.61
C GLU A 88 -1.73 -7.79 9.97
N PRO A 89 -0.91 -7.49 11.00
CA PRO A 89 -1.47 -6.95 12.25
C PRO A 89 -2.16 -5.59 12.08
N LEU A 90 -1.74 -4.77 11.11
CA LEU A 90 -2.44 -3.52 10.81
C LEU A 90 -3.77 -3.80 10.11
N LEU A 91 -3.79 -4.72 9.14
CA LEU A 91 -5.01 -5.17 8.48
C LEU A 91 -6.05 -5.68 9.49
N ASP A 92 -5.60 -6.49 10.44
CA ASP A 92 -6.46 -7.14 11.43
C ASP A 92 -6.82 -6.23 12.61
N ALA A 93 -6.21 -5.04 12.71
CA ALA A 93 -6.47 -4.10 13.81
C ALA A 93 -7.95 -3.70 13.89
N HIS A 94 -8.63 -3.60 12.73
CA HIS A 94 -10.04 -3.31 12.66
C HIS A 94 -10.72 -3.97 11.44
N PRO A 95 -11.95 -4.51 11.57
CA PRO A 95 -12.61 -5.23 10.48
C PRO A 95 -12.97 -4.36 9.26
N TRP A 96 -13.03 -3.03 9.43
CA TRP A 96 -13.28 -2.06 8.37
C TRP A 96 -12.01 -1.67 7.58
N ILE A 97 -10.84 -2.21 7.94
CA ILE A 97 -9.61 -2.08 7.14
C ILE A 97 -9.64 -3.12 6.01
N VAL A 98 -9.49 -2.64 4.78
CA VAL A 98 -9.58 -3.44 3.55
C VAL A 98 -8.20 -3.83 3.02
N PHE A 99 -7.17 -3.04 3.28
CA PHE A 99 -5.79 -3.44 3.00
C PHE A 99 -4.81 -2.55 3.78
N ALA A 100 -3.61 -3.07 3.97
CA ALA A 100 -2.46 -2.37 4.54
C ALA A 100 -1.22 -2.82 3.76
N ILE A 101 -0.71 -1.99 2.85
CA ILE A 101 0.36 -2.39 1.92
C ILE A 101 1.38 -1.29 1.70
N CYS A 102 2.61 -1.70 1.40
CA CYS A 102 3.67 -0.78 0.99
C CYS A 102 3.66 -0.57 -0.53
N ALA A 103 3.95 0.65 -0.95
CA ALA A 103 4.26 0.95 -2.35
C ALA A 103 5.49 1.86 -2.44
N ASN A 104 6.39 1.57 -3.38
CA ASN A 104 7.50 2.48 -3.68
C ASN A 104 7.02 3.69 -4.53
N PRO A 105 7.86 4.70 -4.81
CA PRO A 105 7.44 5.93 -5.49
C PRO A 105 6.84 5.76 -6.91
N ASP A 106 6.97 4.60 -7.54
CA ASP A 106 6.40 4.30 -8.87
C ASP A 106 5.03 3.62 -8.73
N GLY A 107 4.53 3.48 -7.50
CA GLY A 107 3.33 2.72 -7.18
C GLY A 107 3.53 1.21 -7.21
N TYR A 108 4.78 0.72 -7.17
CA TYR A 108 5.04 -0.72 -7.14
C TYR A 108 4.80 -1.30 -5.75
N VAL A 109 3.96 -2.32 -5.67
CA VAL A 109 3.65 -3.07 -4.45
C VAL A 109 4.42 -4.40 -4.50
N PRO A 110 5.55 -4.53 -3.78
CA PRO A 110 6.32 -5.78 -3.75
C PRO A 110 5.56 -6.88 -3.02
N THR A 111 4.89 -6.58 -1.91
CA THR A 111 4.20 -7.60 -1.11
C THR A 111 2.85 -7.05 -0.65
N HIS A 112 1.78 -7.64 -1.16
CA HIS A 112 0.43 -7.31 -0.72
C HIS A 112 0.07 -8.11 0.56
N ASN A 113 -1.01 -7.74 1.25
CA ASN A 113 -1.58 -8.61 2.30
C ASN A 113 -1.83 -10.03 1.79
N LEU A 114 -1.64 -11.04 2.65
CA LEU A 114 -1.60 -12.46 2.29
C LEU A 114 -2.87 -12.95 1.57
N ARG A 115 -4.03 -12.42 1.95
CA ARG A 115 -5.30 -12.74 1.28
C ARG A 115 -5.35 -12.35 -0.21
N PHE A 116 -4.45 -11.46 -0.64
CA PHE A 116 -4.30 -11.00 -2.01
C PHE A 116 -2.96 -11.43 -2.63
N THR A 117 -2.33 -12.49 -2.13
CA THR A 117 -1.13 -13.11 -2.71
C THR A 117 -1.37 -14.57 -3.10
N GLN A 118 -2.59 -14.92 -3.49
CA GLN A 118 -2.94 -16.29 -3.88
C GLN A 118 -2.16 -16.72 -5.12
N PRO A 119 -1.80 -18.01 -5.28
CA PRO A 119 -1.16 -18.50 -6.49
C PRO A 119 -1.96 -18.12 -7.75
N LEU A 120 -1.26 -17.77 -8.83
CA LEU A 120 -1.89 -17.46 -10.11
C LEU A 120 -2.57 -18.71 -10.67
N THR A 121 -3.81 -18.57 -11.13
CA THR A 121 -4.59 -19.68 -11.68
C THR A 121 -4.65 -19.65 -13.21
N GLY A 122 -4.26 -18.54 -13.84
CA GLY A 122 -4.42 -18.29 -15.27
C GLY A 122 -5.82 -17.80 -15.66
N ASP A 123 -6.70 -17.58 -14.68
CA ASP A 123 -8.02 -16.98 -14.88
C ASP A 123 -7.92 -15.51 -14.48
N ALA A 124 -7.91 -14.63 -15.48
CA ALA A 124 -7.71 -13.20 -15.29
C ALA A 124 -8.68 -12.58 -14.26
N LYS A 125 -9.92 -13.06 -14.16
CA LYS A 125 -10.90 -12.51 -13.20
C LYS A 125 -10.56 -12.92 -11.76
N ARG A 126 -10.13 -14.17 -11.57
CA ARG A 126 -9.70 -14.67 -10.25
C ARG A 126 -8.38 -14.04 -9.84
N ASP A 127 -7.41 -13.98 -10.75
CA ASP A 127 -6.08 -13.45 -10.49
C ASP A 127 -6.10 -11.94 -10.20
N LEU A 128 -6.97 -11.17 -10.85
CA LEU A 128 -7.16 -9.74 -10.59
C LEU A 128 -7.51 -9.42 -9.13
N VAL A 129 -8.32 -10.28 -8.50
CA VAL A 129 -8.80 -10.11 -7.13
C VAL A 129 -7.90 -10.82 -6.13
N GLY A 130 -7.51 -12.07 -6.42
CA GLY A 130 -6.78 -12.95 -5.52
C GLY A 130 -5.26 -12.73 -5.49
N ASN A 131 -4.68 -12.14 -6.54
CA ASN A 131 -3.24 -11.90 -6.63
C ASN A 131 -2.91 -10.45 -7.05
N ARG A 132 -2.79 -9.58 -6.06
CA ARG A 132 -2.53 -8.15 -6.23
C ARG A 132 -1.10 -7.72 -5.89
N THR A 133 -0.24 -8.67 -5.54
CA THR A 133 1.19 -8.44 -5.28
C THR A 133 2.00 -8.27 -6.58
N LYS A 134 3.24 -7.79 -6.50
CA LYS A 134 4.17 -7.65 -7.63
C LYS A 134 3.60 -6.80 -8.78
N ARG A 135 2.72 -5.84 -8.47
CA ARG A 135 2.00 -4.98 -9.43
C ARG A 135 2.38 -3.51 -9.25
N LYS A 136 2.37 -2.76 -10.35
CA LYS A 136 2.44 -1.30 -10.33
C LYS A 136 1.03 -0.70 -10.40
N PHE A 137 0.66 0.09 -9.41
CA PHE A 137 -0.57 0.86 -9.39
C PHE A 137 -0.29 2.27 -9.88
N THR A 138 -0.47 2.48 -11.19
CA THR A 138 -0.14 3.74 -11.86
C THR A 138 -1.27 4.76 -11.88
N ASP A 139 -2.39 4.48 -11.19
CA ASP A 139 -3.43 5.49 -10.99
C ASP A 139 -2.92 6.64 -10.11
N ARG A 140 -3.61 7.79 -10.14
CA ARG A 140 -3.18 9.01 -9.43
C ARG A 140 -2.98 8.77 -7.93
N VAL A 141 -3.90 8.05 -7.29
CA VAL A 141 -3.81 7.75 -5.85
C VAL A 141 -2.69 6.75 -5.63
N GLY A 142 -2.66 5.66 -6.42
CA GLY A 142 -1.64 4.62 -6.34
C GLY A 142 -0.19 5.09 -6.49
N ARG A 143 0.08 6.11 -7.30
CA ARG A 143 1.40 6.76 -7.36
C ARG A 143 1.66 7.71 -6.20
N SER A 144 0.66 8.51 -5.82
CA SER A 144 0.79 9.52 -4.77
C SER A 144 1.25 8.91 -3.44
N VAL A 145 0.67 7.76 -3.04
CA VAL A 145 0.93 7.11 -1.74
C VAL A 145 2.40 6.75 -1.50
N GLY A 146 3.13 6.30 -2.53
CA GLY A 146 4.53 5.92 -2.40
C GLY A 146 5.51 7.06 -2.67
N ALA A 147 5.04 8.17 -3.26
CA ALA A 147 5.89 9.25 -3.73
C ALA A 147 5.99 10.44 -2.77
N HIS A 148 5.00 10.61 -1.89
CA HIS A 148 4.96 11.76 -0.98
C HIS A 148 5.85 11.59 0.25
N THR A 149 6.31 12.71 0.79
CA THR A 149 7.07 12.77 2.06
C THR A 149 6.34 13.56 3.14
N ASP A 150 5.11 14.02 2.88
CA ASP A 150 4.24 14.63 3.90
C ASP A 150 4.00 13.65 5.05
N PRO A 151 3.81 14.10 6.30
CA PRO A 151 3.63 13.20 7.46
C PRO A 151 2.52 12.16 7.28
N TYR A 152 1.47 12.52 6.55
CA TYR A 152 0.45 11.60 6.03
C TYR A 152 -0.28 12.23 4.84
N ARG A 153 -0.98 11.42 4.05
CA ARG A 153 -1.98 11.87 3.06
C ARG A 153 -3.25 11.06 3.20
N LEU A 154 -4.39 11.74 3.22
CA LEU A 154 -5.72 11.11 3.17
C LEU A 154 -6.39 11.44 1.84
N GLN A 155 -6.93 10.42 1.17
CA GLN A 155 -7.56 10.52 -0.14
C GLN A 155 -8.82 9.66 -0.20
N VAL A 156 -9.75 10.03 -1.07
CA VAL A 156 -10.86 9.16 -1.48
C VAL A 156 -10.36 8.32 -2.65
N TYR A 157 -10.50 7.00 -2.56
CA TYR A 157 -9.97 6.05 -3.51
C TYR A 157 -11.07 5.17 -4.09
N ARG A 158 -11.13 5.10 -5.41
CA ARG A 158 -11.94 4.14 -6.16
C ARG A 158 -11.03 3.05 -6.68
N ARG A 159 -11.20 1.82 -6.18
CA ARG A 159 -10.43 0.66 -6.64
C ARG A 159 -10.77 0.27 -8.07
N ASP A 160 -9.87 -0.49 -8.68
CA ASP A 160 -10.12 -1.23 -9.93
C ASP A 160 -11.30 -2.20 -9.83
N THR A 161 -11.68 -2.61 -8.61
CA THR A 161 -12.88 -3.40 -8.33
C THR A 161 -14.18 -2.58 -8.28
N GLY A 162 -14.11 -1.25 -8.38
CA GLY A 162 -15.26 -0.35 -8.29
C GLY A 162 -15.61 0.11 -6.87
N GLN A 163 -15.04 -0.52 -5.83
CA GLN A 163 -15.27 -0.14 -4.43
C GLN A 163 -14.68 1.25 -4.13
N ILE A 164 -15.46 2.12 -3.49
CA ILE A 164 -15.03 3.42 -2.97
C ILE A 164 -14.65 3.28 -1.51
N MET A 165 -13.54 3.88 -1.11
CA MET A 165 -13.02 3.84 0.25
C MET A 165 -12.13 5.05 0.53
N PHE A 166 -11.71 5.21 1.78
CA PHE A 166 -10.59 6.08 2.09
C PHE A 166 -9.27 5.36 1.94
N ASP A 167 -8.25 6.13 1.60
CA ASP A 167 -6.86 5.71 1.54
C ASP A 167 -6.03 6.70 2.33
N LEU A 168 -5.44 6.24 3.42
CA LEU A 168 -4.48 7.00 4.20
C LEU A 168 -3.08 6.42 3.99
N SER A 169 -2.12 7.28 3.67
CA SER A 169 -0.72 6.90 3.49
C SER A 169 0.21 7.66 4.42
N ALA A 170 1.29 6.99 4.82
CA ALA A 170 2.38 7.54 5.61
C ALA A 170 3.73 7.15 4.96
N PRO A 171 4.71 8.07 4.92
CA PRO A 171 5.98 7.81 4.26
C PRO A 171 6.84 6.85 5.08
N ILE A 172 7.55 5.97 4.37
CA ILE A 172 8.52 5.01 4.91
C ILE A 172 9.92 5.52 4.58
N PHE A 173 10.68 5.78 5.63
CA PHE A 173 12.10 6.13 5.52
C PHE A 173 12.96 4.98 6.02
N VAL A 174 13.98 4.63 5.24
CA VAL A 174 15.04 3.71 5.64
C VAL A 174 16.25 4.59 5.98
N GLY A 175 16.50 4.75 7.29
CA GLY A 175 17.38 5.81 7.77
C GLY A 175 16.83 7.19 7.39
N ARG A 176 17.60 7.95 6.59
CA ARG A 176 17.20 9.28 6.09
C ARG A 176 16.64 9.27 4.66
N LYS A 177 16.61 8.11 3.99
CA LYS A 177 16.21 8.01 2.58
C LYS A 177 14.76 7.52 2.48
N HIS A 178 13.96 8.22 1.68
CA HIS A 178 12.57 7.87 1.42
C HIS A 178 12.51 6.64 0.51
N TRP A 179 11.98 5.52 1.02
CA TRP A 179 11.88 4.27 0.27
C TRP A 179 10.55 4.12 -0.45
N GLY A 180 9.47 4.63 0.16
CA GLY A 180 8.10 4.48 -0.33
C GLY A 180 7.10 4.90 0.74
N GLY A 181 5.85 4.43 0.63
CA GLY A 181 4.81 4.72 1.61
C GLY A 181 4.01 3.48 1.99
N LEU A 182 3.54 3.46 3.24
CA LEU A 182 2.53 2.51 3.71
C LEU A 182 1.16 3.15 3.47
N ARG A 183 0.28 2.45 2.74
CA ARG A 183 -1.11 2.88 2.53
C ARG A 183 -2.09 1.93 3.19
N VAL A 184 -3.15 2.50 3.73
CA VAL A 184 -4.22 1.79 4.43
C VAL A 184 -5.54 2.18 3.80
N GLY A 185 -6.21 1.21 3.19
CA GLY A 185 -7.53 1.37 2.60
C GLY A 185 -8.62 0.94 3.58
N TYR A 186 -9.66 1.74 3.79
CA TYR A 186 -10.72 1.43 4.77
C TYR A 186 -12.07 2.04 4.45
N THR A 187 -13.15 1.39 4.89
CA THR A 187 -14.53 1.84 4.69
C THR A 187 -14.94 2.95 5.66
N LEU A 188 -16.03 3.66 5.35
CA LEU A 188 -16.60 4.73 6.18
C LEU A 188 -17.55 4.17 7.25
N GLU A 189 -18.18 3.03 6.95
CA GLU A 189 -19.09 2.28 7.82
C GLU A 189 -18.36 1.21 8.62
#